data_AF-A0A1A9ZYS6-F1
#
_entry.id   AF-A0A1A9ZYS6-F1
#
_cell.length_a   1.000
_cell.length_b   1.000
_cell.length_c   1.000
_cell.angle_alpha   90.00
_cell.angle_beta   90.00
_cell.angle_gamma   90.00
#
_symmetry.space_group_name_H-M   'P 1'
#
loop_
_entity.id
_entity.type
_entity.pdbx_description
1 polymer ?
#
loop_
_entity_poly.entity_id
_entity_poly.type
_entity_poly.pdbx_seq_one_letter_code
_entity_poly.pdbx_strand_id
1 'polypeptide(L)'
;MIRVAHLLRAPVIALSSCPLMPWHYGRTCSPIIPSYIPALFLGQSEQMSLSGRLANWIPFHVPKLLYDYYSIPAADAIIRYKFGQDMPLVDELAKETAPPSVVELGGVHIQKAKPLHVELFLDNAEYGVIFIIWGSMTRTETMSPAKLDAIVKAVKRLKYVYDDKHL
;
A
#
# COMPACT_ATOMS: atom_id res chain seq x y z
N MET A 1 19.30 -5.07 0.45
CA MET A 1 18.98 -6.21 1.34
C MET A 1 19.18 -7.55 0.63
N ILE A 2 18.53 -7.83 -0.52
CA ILE A 2 18.69 -9.10 -1.27
C ILE A 2 20.16 -9.47 -1.50
N ARG A 3 21.00 -8.52 -1.88
CA ARG A 3 22.44 -8.70 -2.07
C ARG A 3 23.20 -9.20 -0.82
N VAL A 4 22.89 -8.67 0.35
CA VAL A 4 23.55 -9.09 1.60
C VAL A 4 23.16 -10.53 1.92
N ALA A 5 21.89 -10.89 1.69
CA ALA A 5 21.42 -12.24 1.89
C ALA A 5 22.08 -13.24 0.90
N HIS A 6 22.32 -12.84 -0.36
CA HIS A 6 23.05 -13.66 -1.32
C HIS A 6 24.50 -13.96 -0.85
N LEU A 7 25.22 -12.94 -0.37
CA LEU A 7 26.58 -13.13 0.17
C LEU A 7 26.60 -14.03 1.42
N LEU A 8 25.57 -13.91 2.26
CA LEU A 8 25.43 -14.73 3.47
C LEU A 8 24.80 -16.10 3.21
N ARG A 9 24.41 -16.40 1.96
CA ARG A 9 23.65 -17.60 1.58
C ARG A 9 22.40 -17.80 2.45
N ALA A 10 21.73 -16.71 2.79
CA ALA A 10 20.57 -16.68 3.67
C ALA A 10 19.26 -16.51 2.88
N PRO A 11 18.14 -17.08 3.34
CA PRO A 11 16.84 -16.86 2.72
C PRO A 11 16.38 -15.41 2.86
N VAL A 12 15.67 -14.90 1.86
CA VAL A 12 15.09 -13.55 1.87
C VAL A 12 13.58 -13.64 2.00
N ILE A 13 13.03 -12.92 2.98
CA ILE A 13 11.59 -12.68 3.10
C ILE A 13 11.37 -11.18 2.91
N ALA A 14 10.60 -10.80 1.89
CA ALA A 14 10.23 -9.41 1.64
C ALA A 14 8.86 -9.10 2.24
N LEU A 15 8.74 -7.96 2.91
CA LEU A 15 7.48 -7.45 3.46
C LEU A 15 7.15 -6.12 2.79
N SER A 16 5.89 -5.95 2.38
CA SER A 16 5.37 -4.69 1.83
C SER A 16 4.17 -4.24 2.66
N SER A 17 4.17 -2.98 3.09
CA SER A 17 3.05 -2.35 3.80
C SER A 17 2.04 -1.69 2.85
N CYS A 18 2.37 -1.60 1.56
CA CYS A 18 1.50 -1.06 0.54
C CYS A 18 1.24 -2.10 -0.57
N PRO A 19 0.18 -1.89 -1.39
CA PRO A 19 -0.07 -2.75 -2.54
C PRO A 19 1.12 -2.77 -3.50
N LEU A 20 1.29 -3.88 -4.21
CA LEU A 20 2.43 -4.05 -5.09
C LEU A 20 2.38 -3.07 -6.27
N MET A 21 3.46 -2.32 -6.43
CA MET A 21 3.74 -1.53 -7.62
C MET A 21 4.03 -2.41 -8.85
N PRO A 22 3.82 -1.91 -10.08
CA PRO A 22 3.94 -2.70 -11.32
C PRO A 22 5.29 -3.42 -11.51
N TRP A 23 6.40 -2.85 -11.06
CA TRP A 23 7.73 -3.46 -11.16
C TRP A 23 7.99 -4.57 -10.12
N HIS A 24 7.14 -4.75 -9.10
CA HIS A 24 7.28 -5.82 -8.12
C HIS A 24 6.68 -7.15 -8.58
N TYR A 25 5.74 -7.13 -9.53
CA TYR A 25 5.02 -8.32 -9.98
C TYR A 25 5.94 -9.35 -10.64
N GLY A 26 6.89 -8.91 -11.47
CA GLY A 26 7.88 -9.81 -12.08
C GLY A 26 8.80 -10.51 -11.06
N ARG A 27 9.10 -9.82 -9.94
CA ARG A 27 9.94 -10.34 -8.84
C ARG A 27 9.21 -11.28 -7.90
N THR A 28 7.88 -11.19 -7.86
CA THR A 28 7.01 -12.04 -7.03
C THR A 28 6.31 -13.12 -7.86
N CYS A 29 6.71 -13.25 -9.13
CA CYS A 29 6.07 -13.97 -10.23
C CYS A 29 4.53 -13.89 -10.21
N SER A 30 4.00 -12.73 -9.85
CA SER A 30 2.57 -12.45 -9.85
C SER A 30 2.16 -11.90 -11.22
N PRO A 31 1.07 -12.39 -11.84
CA PRO A 31 0.63 -11.90 -13.13
C PRO A 31 0.07 -10.47 -13.01
N ILE A 32 0.46 -9.58 -13.93
CA ILE A 32 -0.15 -8.26 -14.08
C ILE A 32 -1.36 -8.41 -15.00
N ILE A 33 -2.58 -8.14 -14.50
CA ILE A 33 -3.80 -8.26 -15.28
C ILE A 33 -4.57 -6.93 -15.30
N PRO A 34 -4.19 -5.98 -16.20
CA PRO A 34 -4.71 -4.62 -16.19
C PRO A 34 -6.15 -4.52 -16.74
N SER A 35 -6.76 -5.62 -17.18
CA SER A 35 -8.11 -5.64 -17.73
C SER A 35 -9.21 -5.53 -16.67
N TYR A 36 -8.91 -5.88 -15.42
CA TYR A 36 -9.84 -5.76 -14.29
C TYR A 36 -9.18 -5.28 -13.00
N ILE A 37 -7.84 -5.35 -12.86
CA ILE A 37 -7.13 -4.78 -11.71
C ILE A 37 -6.86 -3.30 -12.01
N PRO A 38 -7.49 -2.35 -11.30
CA PRO A 38 -7.24 -0.94 -11.50
C PRO A 38 -5.84 -0.56 -11.01
N ALA A 39 -5.16 0.33 -11.73
CA ALA A 39 -3.88 0.87 -11.32
C ALA A 39 -4.07 1.75 -10.08
N LEU A 40 -3.16 1.62 -9.11
CA LEU A 40 -3.21 2.24 -7.78
C LEU A 40 -3.53 3.75 -7.79
N PHE A 41 -3.13 4.47 -8.84
CA PHE A 41 -3.24 5.92 -8.93
C PHE A 41 -4.27 6.43 -9.94
N LEU A 42 -4.99 5.55 -10.65
CA LEU A 42 -5.91 5.96 -11.72
C LEU A 42 -7.37 6.11 -11.24
N GLY A 43 -7.69 5.64 -10.03
CA GLY A 43 -9.04 5.73 -9.46
C GLY A 43 -10.13 5.00 -10.27
N GLN A 44 -9.73 4.07 -11.15
CA GLN A 44 -10.66 3.25 -11.92
C GLN A 44 -11.31 2.18 -11.04
N SER A 45 -12.54 1.81 -11.38
CA SER A 45 -13.22 0.65 -10.79
C SER A 45 -12.73 -0.64 -11.45
N GLU A 46 -13.01 -1.79 -10.84
CA GLU A 46 -12.82 -3.11 -11.47
C GLU A 46 -13.70 -3.27 -12.73
N GLN A 47 -14.82 -2.56 -12.78
CA GLN A 47 -15.71 -2.50 -13.94
C GLN A 47 -15.25 -1.41 -14.90
N MET A 48 -14.37 -1.77 -15.83
CA MET A 48 -13.87 -0.88 -16.89
C MET A 48 -14.46 -1.21 -18.26
N SER A 49 -14.78 -0.17 -19.03
CA SER A 49 -15.00 -0.27 -20.48
C SER A 49 -13.69 -0.60 -21.21
N LEU A 50 -13.75 -0.96 -22.50
CA LEU A 50 -12.56 -1.26 -23.29
C LEU A 50 -11.55 -0.09 -23.29
N SER A 51 -12.04 1.15 -23.45
CA SER A 51 -11.19 2.35 -23.40
C SER A 51 -10.61 2.58 -22.00
N GLY A 52 -11.39 2.30 -20.94
CA GLY A 52 -10.91 2.32 -19.56
C GLY A 52 -9.79 1.32 -19.31
N ARG A 53 -9.90 0.10 -19.87
CA ARG A 53 -8.84 -0.93 -19.79
C ARG A 53 -7.56 -0.51 -20.50
N LEU A 54 -7.68 0.13 -21.67
CA LEU A 54 -6.51 0.66 -22.39
C LEU A 54 -5.84 1.79 -21.61
N ALA A 55 -6.63 2.71 -21.06
CA ALA A 55 -6.12 3.77 -20.18
C ALA A 55 -5.46 3.19 -18.93
N ASN A 56 -6.01 2.12 -18.37
CA ASN A 56 -5.47 1.41 -17.21
C ASN A 56 -4.20 0.61 -17.53
N TRP A 57 -3.99 0.19 -18.77
CA TRP A 57 -2.76 -0.50 -19.19
C TRP A 57 -1.51 0.39 -19.06
N ILE A 58 -1.63 1.68 -19.39
CA ILE A 58 -0.54 2.66 -19.37
C ILE A 58 0.16 2.76 -18.00
N PRO A 59 -0.55 3.02 -16.88
CA PRO A 59 0.08 3.15 -15.56
C PRO A 59 0.67 1.85 -15.00
N PHE A 60 0.35 0.67 -15.56
CA PHE A 60 1.08 -0.56 -15.24
C PHE A 60 2.40 -0.66 -16.02
N HIS A 61 2.38 -0.35 -17.32
CA HIS A 61 3.50 -0.69 -18.21
C HIS A 61 4.53 0.42 -18.34
N VAL A 62 4.11 1.68 -18.39
CA VAL A 62 5.04 2.82 -18.53
C VAL A 62 5.95 2.95 -17.31
N PRO A 63 5.44 2.96 -16.06
CA PRO A 63 6.32 3.05 -14.89
C PRO A 63 7.24 1.83 -14.76
N LYS A 64 6.76 0.63 -15.13
CA LYS A 64 7.61 -0.56 -15.17
C LYS A 64 8.75 -0.38 -16.16
N LEU A 65 8.47 0.06 -17.38
CA LEU A 65 9.49 0.30 -18.41
C LEU A 65 10.51 1.34 -17.96
N LEU A 66 10.05 2.45 -17.36
CA LEU A 66 10.94 3.47 -16.81
C LEU A 66 11.80 2.93 -15.66
N TYR A 67 11.23 2.09 -14.80
CA TYR A 67 11.96 1.45 -13.71
C TYR A 67 13.05 0.52 -14.27
N ASP A 68 12.72 -0.30 -15.26
CA ASP A 68 13.65 -1.23 -15.91
C ASP A 68 14.77 -0.49 -16.66
N TYR A 69 14.47 0.66 -17.27
CA TYR A 69 15.45 1.42 -18.06
C TYR A 69 16.35 2.33 -17.22
N TYR A 70 15.81 2.96 -16.17
CA TYR A 70 16.56 3.94 -15.36
C TYR A 70 16.98 3.39 -13.99
N SER A 71 16.07 2.72 -13.28
CA SER A 71 16.30 2.34 -11.88
C SER A 71 17.15 1.07 -11.75
N ILE A 72 16.91 0.07 -12.60
CA ILE A 72 17.67 -1.18 -12.57
C ILE A 72 19.16 -0.96 -12.90
N PRO A 73 19.54 -0.31 -14.02
CA PRO A 73 20.96 -0.16 -14.34
C PRO A 73 21.70 0.71 -13.33
N ALA A 74 21.04 1.73 -12.79
CA ALA A 74 21.59 2.55 -11.71
C ALA A 74 21.81 1.72 -10.43
N ALA A 75 20.85 0.87 -10.07
CA ALA A 75 20.98 -0.04 -8.92
C ALA A 75 22.15 -1.02 -9.12
N ASP A 76 22.25 -1.65 -10.30
CA ASP A 76 23.33 -2.57 -10.66
C ASP A 76 24.70 -1.88 -10.64
N ALA A 77 24.81 -0.65 -11.13
CA ALA A 77 26.06 0.12 -11.13
C ALA A 77 26.56 0.40 -9.70
N ILE A 78 25.67 0.88 -8.81
CA ILE A 78 25.99 1.13 -7.39
C ILE A 78 26.43 -0.17 -6.71
N ILE A 79 25.73 -1.24 -7.06
CA ILE A 79 25.95 -2.57 -6.54
C ILE A 79 27.35 -3.09 -6.93
N ARG A 80 27.70 -3.02 -8.21
CA ARG A 80 29.01 -3.46 -8.71
C ARG A 80 30.14 -2.60 -8.16
N TYR A 81 29.90 -1.30 -8.06
CA TYR A 81 30.85 -0.36 -7.47
C TYR A 81 31.21 -0.72 -6.02
N LYS A 82 30.22 -1.08 -5.20
CA LYS A 82 30.44 -1.35 -3.77
C LYS A 82 30.93 -2.76 -3.44
N PHE A 83 30.67 -3.73 -4.30
CA PHE A 83 30.84 -5.15 -3.94
C PHE A 83 31.56 -6.00 -5.01
N GLY A 84 32.05 -5.37 -6.08
CA GLY A 84 32.79 -6.06 -7.14
C GLY A 84 31.93 -6.41 -8.37
N GLN A 85 32.62 -6.60 -9.50
CA GLN A 85 32.03 -6.86 -10.82
C GLN A 85 31.47 -8.29 -10.96
N ASP A 86 31.96 -9.24 -10.17
CA ASP A 86 31.57 -10.66 -10.23
C ASP A 86 30.16 -10.96 -9.74
N MET A 87 29.43 -9.92 -9.38
CA MET A 87 28.14 -10.09 -8.76
C MET A 87 26.99 -10.15 -9.76
N PRO A 88 26.02 -11.04 -9.52
CA PRO A 88 24.82 -11.17 -10.34
C PRO A 88 23.98 -9.89 -10.31
N LEU A 89 23.20 -9.72 -11.38
CA LEU A 89 22.33 -8.57 -11.58
C LEU A 89 21.17 -8.60 -10.57
N VAL A 90 20.62 -7.42 -10.24
CA VAL A 90 19.49 -7.29 -9.31
C VAL A 90 18.29 -8.15 -9.74
N ASP A 91 18.05 -8.25 -11.04
CA ASP A 91 16.93 -9.01 -11.58
C ASP A 91 17.13 -10.53 -11.51
N GLU A 92 18.37 -11.01 -11.59
CA GLU A 92 18.70 -12.42 -11.40
C GLU A 92 18.55 -12.81 -9.93
N LEU A 93 19.09 -11.97 -9.05
CA LEU A 93 18.97 -12.14 -7.59
C LEU A 93 17.50 -12.16 -7.13
N ALA A 94 16.64 -11.39 -7.77
CA ALA A 94 15.21 -11.37 -7.46
C ALA A 94 14.47 -12.63 -7.95
N LYS A 95 14.98 -13.35 -8.95
CA LYS A 95 14.40 -14.61 -9.44
C LYS A 95 14.79 -15.81 -8.59
N GLU A 96 15.96 -15.76 -7.94
CA GLU A 96 16.45 -16.84 -7.06
C GLU A 96 15.71 -16.92 -5.71
N THR A 97 15.00 -15.86 -5.30
CA THR A 97 14.29 -15.79 -4.02
C THR A 97 12.92 -16.49 -4.05
N ALA A 98 12.91 -17.83 -4.17
CA ALA A 98 11.85 -18.79 -3.76
C ALA A 98 10.38 -18.56 -4.29
N PRO A 99 9.42 -19.51 -4.14
CA PRO A 99 8.30 -19.67 -5.08
C PRO A 99 7.21 -18.60 -4.96
N PRO A 100 6.46 -18.38 -6.04
CA PRO A 100 5.67 -17.17 -6.22
C PRO A 100 4.30 -17.29 -5.59
N SER A 101 4.14 -16.70 -4.42
CA SER A 101 2.83 -16.31 -3.92
C SER A 101 3.01 -15.24 -2.87
N VAL A 102 2.51 -14.05 -3.16
CA VAL A 102 2.35 -13.00 -2.17
C VAL A 102 1.30 -13.49 -1.18
N VAL A 103 1.68 -13.62 0.09
CA VAL A 103 0.73 -13.94 1.17
C VAL A 103 0.27 -12.62 1.78
N GLU A 104 -1.02 -12.34 1.69
CA GLU A 104 -1.60 -11.18 2.35
C GLU A 104 -1.75 -11.46 3.85
N LEU A 105 -1.02 -10.68 4.65
CA LEU A 105 -1.05 -10.79 6.11
C LEU A 105 -1.83 -9.61 6.68
N GLY A 106 -3.16 -9.74 6.68
CA GLY A 106 -4.05 -8.78 7.33
C GLY A 106 -3.93 -8.82 8.85
N GLY A 107 -3.94 -7.65 9.50
CA GLY A 107 -4.10 -7.57 10.96
C GLY A 107 -2.94 -8.07 11.82
N VAL A 108 -1.73 -8.26 11.26
CA VAL A 108 -0.54 -8.71 12.04
C VAL A 108 -0.20 -7.77 13.20
N HIS A 109 -0.54 -6.49 13.07
CA HIS A 109 -0.33 -5.47 14.10
C HIS A 109 -1.41 -5.48 15.20
N ILE A 110 -2.48 -6.27 15.07
CA ILE A 110 -3.55 -6.34 16.05
C ILE A 110 -3.05 -7.12 17.26
N GLN A 111 -2.86 -6.40 18.36
CA GLN A 111 -2.50 -6.99 19.65
C GLN A 111 -3.77 -7.34 20.43
N LYS A 112 -3.61 -8.05 21.55
CA LYS A 112 -4.72 -8.27 22.49
C LYS A 112 -5.32 -6.91 22.88
N ALA A 113 -6.64 -6.79 22.74
CA ALA A 113 -7.36 -5.57 23.05
C ALA A 113 -7.01 -5.11 24.47
N LYS A 114 -6.59 -3.84 24.58
CA LYS A 114 -6.46 -3.18 25.88
C LYS A 114 -7.85 -2.67 26.28
N PRO A 115 -8.19 -2.67 27.58
CA PRO A 115 -9.44 -2.10 28.05
C PRO A 115 -9.57 -0.67 27.55
N LEU A 116 -10.70 -0.37 26.92
CA LEU A 116 -10.93 0.91 26.27
C LEU A 116 -11.71 1.80 27.24
N HIS A 117 -11.17 2.97 27.56
CA HIS A 117 -11.81 3.92 28.48
C HIS A 117 -13.19 4.43 28.02
N VAL A 118 -13.57 4.16 26.76
CA VAL A 118 -14.88 4.49 26.21
C VAL A 118 -15.85 3.29 26.18
N GLU A 119 -15.53 2.15 26.79
CA GLU A 119 -16.43 0.98 26.89
C GLU A 119 -17.81 1.39 27.41
N LEU A 120 -17.86 2.21 28.46
CA LEU A 120 -19.12 2.73 29.00
C LEU A 120 -19.91 3.56 27.97
N PHE A 121 -19.24 4.29 27.08
CA PHE A 121 -19.90 5.04 26.01
C PHE A 121 -20.42 4.11 24.90
N LEU A 122 -19.65 3.08 24.55
CA LEU A 122 -20.06 2.08 23.57
C LEU A 122 -21.27 1.27 24.07
N ASP A 123 -21.26 0.85 25.34
CA ASP A 123 -22.31 0.00 25.94
C ASP A 123 -23.63 0.75 26.13
N ASN A 124 -23.60 2.06 26.31
CA ASN A 124 -24.80 2.89 26.49
C ASN A 124 -25.35 3.49 25.18
N ALA A 125 -24.76 3.18 24.03
CA ALA A 125 -25.17 3.73 22.75
C ALA A 125 -26.39 2.99 22.16
N GLU A 126 -27.59 3.51 22.37
CA GLU A 126 -28.88 2.93 21.91
C GLU A 126 -28.91 2.63 20.39
N TYR A 127 -28.26 3.47 19.58
CA TYR A 127 -28.25 3.36 18.12
C TYR A 127 -26.91 2.88 17.55
N GLY A 128 -25.95 2.53 18.41
CA GLY A 128 -24.57 2.22 18.02
C GLY A 128 -23.68 3.46 17.91
N VAL A 129 -22.40 3.25 17.56
CA VAL A 129 -21.36 4.29 17.55
C VAL A 129 -20.70 4.37 16.17
N ILE A 130 -20.53 5.60 15.68
CA ILE A 130 -19.75 5.88 14.48
C ILE A 130 -18.36 6.34 14.93
N PHE A 131 -17.35 5.53 14.61
CA PHE A 131 -15.96 5.86 14.88
C PHE A 131 -15.27 6.35 13.60
N ILE A 132 -14.74 7.58 13.63
CA ILE A 132 -14.07 8.20 12.49
C ILE A 132 -12.58 8.35 12.82
N ILE A 133 -11.72 7.65 12.07
CA ILE A 133 -10.26 7.81 12.13
C ILE A 133 -9.74 8.24 10.76
N TRP A 134 -8.98 9.33 10.72
CA TRP A 134 -8.36 9.86 9.49
C TRP A 134 -6.99 9.22 9.17
N GLY A 135 -6.48 8.39 10.08
CA GLY A 135 -5.12 7.86 10.03
C GLY A 135 -4.08 8.88 10.49
N SER A 136 -2.86 8.44 10.72
CA SER A 136 -1.78 9.29 11.25
C SER A 136 -1.24 10.31 10.24
N MET A 137 -1.49 10.11 8.95
CA MET A 137 -0.96 10.96 7.88
C MET A 137 -1.85 12.18 7.58
N THR A 138 -3.12 12.13 7.97
CA THR A 138 -4.06 13.22 7.73
C THR A 138 -4.22 14.05 8.99
N ARG A 139 -3.79 15.31 8.92
CA ARG A 139 -4.01 16.29 10.01
C ARG A 139 -5.27 17.09 9.70
N THR A 140 -6.28 16.95 10.54
CA THR A 140 -7.54 17.72 10.45
C THR A 140 -7.28 19.22 10.48
N GLU A 141 -6.29 19.68 11.23
CA GLU A 141 -5.83 21.07 11.28
C GLU A 141 -5.43 21.65 9.91
N THR A 142 -4.95 20.81 8.99
CA THR A 142 -4.55 21.24 7.63
C THR A 142 -5.70 21.21 6.63
N MET A 143 -6.88 20.73 7.02
CA MET A 143 -8.05 20.74 6.16
C MET A 143 -8.63 22.15 6.06
N SER A 144 -9.16 22.50 4.89
CA SER A 144 -9.83 23.80 4.75
C SER A 144 -11.06 23.87 5.68
N PRO A 145 -11.35 25.03 6.28
CA PRO A 145 -12.51 25.19 7.17
C PRO A 145 -13.82 24.76 6.52
N ALA A 146 -13.97 25.01 5.20
CA ALA A 146 -15.15 24.59 4.44
C ALA A 146 -15.34 23.06 4.38
N LYS A 147 -14.25 22.28 4.30
CA LYS A 147 -14.32 20.81 4.28
C LYS A 147 -14.66 20.25 5.66
N LEU A 148 -14.04 20.80 6.70
CA LEU A 148 -14.34 20.41 8.08
C LEU A 148 -15.80 20.72 8.44
N ASP A 149 -16.28 21.93 8.11
CA ASP A 149 -17.67 22.32 8.35
C ASP A 149 -18.66 21.41 7.61
N ALA A 150 -18.36 21.06 6.34
CA ALA A 150 -19.18 20.13 5.59
C ALA A 150 -19.26 18.73 6.25
N ILE A 151 -18.14 18.22 6.78
CA ILE A 151 -18.11 16.94 7.50
C ILE A 151 -18.93 17.02 8.78
N VAL A 152 -18.70 18.04 9.61
CA VAL A 152 -19.44 18.23 10.87
C VAL A 152 -20.93 18.37 10.59
N LYS A 153 -21.31 19.13 9.56
CA LYS A 153 -22.71 19.31 9.15
C LYS A 153 -23.34 18.01 8.67
N ALA A 154 -22.59 17.15 7.98
CA ALA A 154 -23.07 15.83 7.57
C ALA A 154 -23.28 14.91 8.79
N VAL A 155 -22.32 14.89 9.72
CA VAL A 155 -22.42 14.08 10.96
C VAL A 155 -23.59 14.55 11.84
N LYS A 156 -23.81 15.88 11.96
CA LYS A 156 -24.95 16.46 12.70
C LYS A 156 -26.33 16.11 12.15
N ARG A 157 -26.44 15.66 10.90
CA ARG A 157 -27.72 15.18 10.34
C ARG A 157 -28.07 13.78 10.81
N LEU A 158 -27.10 13.05 11.36
CA LEU A 158 -27.31 11.73 11.90
C LEU A 158 -27.89 11.85 13.31
N LYS A 159 -28.69 10.87 13.74
CA LYS A 159 -29.39 10.89 15.04
C LYS A 159 -28.48 10.59 16.25
N TYR A 160 -27.16 10.66 16.10
CA TYR A 160 -26.18 10.27 17.13
C TYR A 160 -25.73 11.46 17.97
N VAL A 161 -25.36 11.19 19.22
CA VAL A 161 -24.74 12.18 20.12
C VAL A 161 -23.29 12.40 19.70
N TYR A 162 -22.92 13.67 19.48
CA TYR A 162 -21.60 14.10 19.03
C TYR A 162 -20.79 14.60 20.24
N ASP A 163 -19.57 14.07 20.43
CA ASP A 163 -18.64 14.51 21.48
C ASP A 163 -17.44 15.24 20.85
N ASP A 164 -17.46 16.56 20.91
CA ASP A 164 -16.47 17.47 20.33
C ASP A 164 -15.15 17.51 21.14
N LYS A 165 -15.09 16.88 22.33
CA LYS A 165 -13.99 17.11 23.30
C LYS A 165 -12.63 16.54 22.89
N HIS A 166 -12.57 15.82 21.78
CA HIS A 166 -11.38 15.10 21.32
C HIS A 166 -11.00 15.35 19.86
N LEU A 167 -11.52 16.42 19.25
CA LEU A 167 -11.10 16.89 17.93
C LEU A 167 -9.82 17.72 17.96
#